data_AF-A0A5C9DFF5-F1
#
_entry.id   AF-A0A5C9DFF5-F1
#
_cell.length_a   1.000
_cell.length_b   1.000
_cell.length_c   1.000
_cell.angle_alpha   90.00
_cell.angle_beta   90.00
_cell.angle_gamma   90.00
#
_symmetry.space_group_name_H-M   'P 1'
#
loop_
_entity.id
_entity.type
_entity.pdbx_description
1 polymer ?
#
loop_
_entity_poly.entity_id
_entity_poly.type
_entity_poly.pdbx_seq_one_letter_code
_entity_poly.pdbx_strand_id
1 'polypeptide(L)'
;MIFWNAELARRLACSKREKSHLGSIIKELLEIHDTVRTEGIKSLTDSASIKEKPILSYGLRLIEEGVSGETLEEILAIYLIASPWSGFDFLLQCLHTEALLSLAAGDSKDMYLRKLVPYCGVESAADVLGALEL
;
A
#
# COMPACT_ATOMS: atom_id res chain seq x y z
N MET A 1 6.18 13.88 -2.43
CA MET A 1 7.29 13.07 -1.90
C MET A 1 7.09 12.82 -0.41
N ILE A 2 6.85 11.57 0.02
CA ILE A 2 6.88 11.20 1.45
C ILE A 2 8.27 11.51 2.00
N PHE A 3 8.39 12.49 2.89
CA PHE A 3 9.64 12.84 3.55
C PHE A 3 10.02 11.78 4.59
N TRP A 4 10.65 10.70 4.13
CA TRP A 4 11.24 9.69 4.99
C TRP A 4 12.27 10.34 5.91
N ASN A 5 11.94 10.41 7.19
CA ASN A 5 12.79 10.97 8.23
C ASN A 5 13.14 9.88 9.26
N ALA A 6 14.06 10.21 10.18
CA ALA A 6 14.50 9.27 11.20
C ALA A 6 13.33 8.74 12.07
N GLU A 7 12.28 9.55 12.30
CA GLU A 7 11.12 9.13 13.06
C GLU A 7 10.28 8.09 12.31
N LEU A 8 9.98 8.32 11.03
CA LEU A 8 9.24 7.34 10.21
C LEU A 8 10.05 6.05 10.05
N ALA A 9 11.37 6.15 9.88
CA ALA A 9 12.25 4.98 9.81
C ALA A 9 12.24 4.17 11.13
N ARG A 10 12.24 4.86 12.29
CA ARG A 10 12.09 4.19 13.60
C ARG A 10 10.75 3.49 13.72
N ARG A 11 9.66 4.15 13.32
CA ARG A 11 8.30 3.59 13.37
C ARG A 11 8.13 2.39 12.44
N LEU A 12 8.90 2.29 11.35
CA LEU A 12 8.88 1.16 10.40
C LEU A 12 9.57 -0.10 10.94
N ALA A 13 10.34 0.00 12.03
CA ALA A 13 11.10 -1.12 12.56
C ALA A 13 10.17 -2.23 13.07
N CYS A 14 10.28 -3.41 12.45
CA CYS A 14 9.52 -4.61 12.79
C CYS A 14 10.39 -5.85 12.56
N SER A 15 9.99 -6.96 13.18
CA SER A 15 10.70 -8.23 13.12
C SER A 15 10.56 -8.92 11.76
N LYS A 16 11.52 -9.80 11.45
CA LYS A 16 11.45 -10.67 10.25
C LYS A 16 10.19 -11.54 10.23
N ARG A 17 9.76 -12.02 11.41
CA ARG A 17 8.54 -12.83 11.57
C ARG A 17 7.27 -12.04 11.23
N GLU A 18 7.21 -10.75 11.56
CA GLU A 18 6.07 -9.93 11.16
C GLU A 18 6.06 -9.75 9.64
N LYS A 19 7.22 -9.47 9.03
CA LYS A 19 7.36 -9.28 7.58
C LYS A 19 7.00 -10.50 6.74
N SER A 20 7.05 -11.72 7.27
CA SER A 20 6.63 -12.92 6.52
C SER A 20 5.15 -12.89 6.11
N HIS A 21 4.32 -12.08 6.77
CA HIS A 21 2.90 -11.90 6.41
C HIS A 21 2.69 -10.94 5.24
N LEU A 22 3.72 -10.18 4.82
CA LEU A 22 3.56 -9.21 3.74
C LEU A 22 3.27 -9.88 2.39
N GLY A 23 3.77 -11.09 2.15
CA GLY A 23 3.51 -11.80 0.89
C GLY A 23 2.02 -12.01 0.63
N SER A 24 1.25 -12.44 1.64
CA SER A 24 -0.20 -12.61 1.51
C SER A 24 -0.93 -11.28 1.34
N ILE A 25 -0.45 -10.21 1.98
CA ILE A 25 -1.05 -8.88 1.88
C ILE A 25 -0.78 -8.28 0.50
N ILE A 26 0.43 -8.46 -0.05
CA ILE A 26 0.76 -8.06 -1.42
C ILE A 26 -0.12 -8.81 -2.43
N LYS A 27 -0.36 -10.10 -2.21
CA LYS A 27 -1.29 -10.87 -3.05
C LYS A 27 -2.70 -10.28 -3.05
N GLU A 28 -3.23 -9.92 -1.88
CA GLU A 28 -4.52 -9.24 -1.78
C GLU A 28 -4.52 -7.87 -2.48
N LEU A 29 -3.43 -7.11 -2.38
CA LEU A 29 -3.28 -5.84 -3.09
C LEU A 29 -3.21 -6.01 -4.61
N LEU A 30 -2.66 -7.12 -5.10
CA LEU A 30 -2.71 -7.47 -6.53
C LEU A 30 -4.12 -7.78 -7.00
N GLU A 31 -4.92 -8.47 -6.17
CA GLU A 31 -6.34 -8.71 -6.47
C GLU A 31 -7.12 -7.39 -6.53
N ILE A 32 -6.86 -6.47 -5.59
CA ILE A 32 -7.40 -5.11 -5.62
C ILE A 32 -7.01 -4.37 -6.91
N HIS A 33 -5.74 -4.47 -7.33
CA HIS A 33 -5.26 -3.87 -8.57
C HIS A 33 -6.01 -4.42 -9.78
N ASP A 34 -6.14 -5.74 -9.89
CA ASP A 34 -6.87 -6.39 -10.98
C ASP A 34 -8.33 -5.90 -11.00
N THR A 35 -9.01 -5.84 -9.85
CA THR A 35 -10.39 -5.31 -9.74
C THR A 35 -10.50 -3.85 -10.18
N VAL A 36 -9.58 -2.97 -9.77
CA VAL A 36 -9.58 -1.56 -10.24
C VAL A 36 -9.46 -1.50 -11.76
N ARG A 37 -8.68 -2.39 -12.38
CA ARG A 37 -8.49 -2.41 -13.84
C ARG A 37 -9.69 -2.91 -14.60
N THR A 38 -10.40 -3.91 -14.07
CA THR A 38 -11.54 -4.53 -14.75
C THR A 38 -12.86 -3.84 -14.47
N GLU A 39 -13.09 -3.42 -13.22
CA GLU A 39 -14.38 -2.96 -12.72
C GLU A 39 -14.36 -1.48 -12.29
N GLY A 40 -13.17 -0.88 -12.18
CA GLY A 40 -12.99 0.49 -11.72
C GLY A 40 -13.07 0.62 -10.19
N ILE A 41 -12.67 1.80 -9.68
CA ILE A 41 -12.49 2.05 -8.24
C ILE A 41 -13.80 1.94 -7.44
N LYS A 42 -14.94 2.30 -8.05
CA LYS A 42 -16.25 2.27 -7.38
C LYS A 42 -16.66 0.88 -6.88
N SER A 43 -16.19 -0.18 -7.56
CA SER A 43 -16.45 -1.56 -7.14
C SER A 43 -15.85 -1.87 -5.76
N LEU A 44 -14.79 -1.17 -5.36
CA LEU A 44 -14.05 -1.42 -4.13
C LEU A 44 -14.47 -0.53 -2.97
N THR A 45 -14.91 0.71 -3.22
CA THR A 45 -15.29 1.64 -2.15
C THR A 45 -16.51 1.16 -1.35
N ASP A 46 -17.32 0.29 -1.95
CA ASP A 46 -18.45 -0.36 -1.28
C ASP A 46 -18.12 -1.67 -0.55
N SER A 47 -16.95 -2.26 -0.80
CA SER A 47 -16.52 -3.54 -0.22
C SER A 47 -16.33 -3.45 1.30
N ALA A 48 -16.95 -4.39 2.04
CA ALA A 48 -16.81 -4.47 3.49
C ALA A 48 -15.35 -4.70 3.93
N SER A 49 -14.61 -5.54 3.19
CA SER A 49 -13.20 -5.84 3.46
C SER A 49 -12.29 -4.61 3.36
N ILE A 50 -12.61 -3.68 2.46
CA ILE A 50 -11.88 -2.42 2.30
C ILE A 50 -12.27 -1.44 3.42
N LYS A 51 -13.55 -1.40 3.80
CA LYS A 51 -14.05 -0.52 4.86
C LYS A 51 -13.38 -0.77 6.21
N GLU A 52 -12.94 -1.99 6.47
CA GLU A 52 -12.18 -2.36 7.68
C GLU A 52 -10.71 -1.92 7.64
N LYS A 53 -10.20 -1.44 6.50
CA LYS A 53 -8.81 -0.99 6.32
C LYS A 53 -8.77 0.54 6.19
N PRO A 54 -8.44 1.28 7.27
CA PRO A 54 -8.69 2.72 7.35
C PRO A 54 -8.04 3.52 6.22
N ILE A 55 -6.74 3.33 5.98
CA ILE A 55 -6.02 4.11 4.96
C ILE A 55 -6.43 3.73 3.53
N LEU A 56 -6.69 2.44 3.26
CA LEU A 56 -7.13 1.96 1.95
C LEU A 56 -8.52 2.53 1.60
N SER A 57 -9.47 2.42 2.52
CA SER A 57 -10.81 2.98 2.36
C SER A 57 -10.76 4.49 2.15
N TYR A 58 -9.97 5.20 2.95
CA TYR A 58 -9.81 6.65 2.83
C TYR A 58 -9.18 7.05 1.49
N GLY A 59 -8.08 6.41 1.11
CA GLY A 59 -7.37 6.70 -0.14
C GLY A 59 -8.18 6.38 -1.38
N LEU A 60 -8.89 5.24 -1.43
CA LEU A 60 -9.72 4.88 -2.58
C LEU A 60 -10.83 5.89 -2.84
N ARG A 61 -11.42 6.47 -1.78
CA ARG A 61 -12.40 7.58 -1.92
C ARG A 61 -11.77 8.82 -2.54
N LEU A 62 -10.58 9.22 -2.11
CA LEU A 62 -9.89 10.37 -2.69
C LEU A 62 -9.58 10.15 -4.18
N ILE A 63 -9.21 8.93 -4.57
CA ILE A 63 -9.01 8.59 -5.98
C ILE A 63 -10.34 8.62 -6.74
N GLU A 64 -11.42 8.10 -6.16
CA GLU A 64 -12.78 8.16 -6.74
C GLU A 64 -13.25 9.62 -6.94
N GLU A 65 -12.92 10.51 -6.00
CA GLU A 65 -13.20 11.95 -6.05
C GLU A 65 -12.35 12.70 -7.08
N GLY A 66 -11.36 12.04 -7.68
CA GLY A 66 -10.49 12.62 -8.72
C GLY A 66 -9.39 13.53 -8.18
N VAL A 67 -8.96 13.32 -6.93
CA VAL A 67 -7.81 14.04 -6.36
C VAL A 67 -6.56 13.75 -7.19
N SER A 68 -5.77 14.80 -7.47
CA SER A 68 -4.53 14.66 -8.24
C SER A 68 -3.51 13.78 -7.51
N GLY A 69 -2.61 13.12 -8.24
CA GLY A 69 -1.60 12.24 -7.64
C GLY A 69 -0.69 12.95 -6.63
N GLU A 70 -0.30 14.20 -6.91
CA GLU A 70 0.53 15.01 -6.01
C GLU A 70 -0.22 15.34 -4.71
N THR A 71 -1.47 15.81 -4.82
CA THR A 71 -2.30 16.12 -3.65
C THR A 71 -2.63 14.86 -2.85
N LEU A 72 -2.90 13.74 -3.51
CA LEU A 72 -3.12 12.45 -2.86
C LEU A 72 -1.90 12.04 -2.04
N GLU A 73 -0.70 12.16 -2.62
CA GLU A 73 0.54 11.86 -1.92
C GLU A 73 0.73 12.71 -0.68
N GLU A 74 0.48 14.03 -0.76
CA GLU A 74 0.57 14.94 0.38
C GLU A 74 -0.42 14.56 1.48
N ILE A 75 -1.67 14.27 1.13
CA ILE A 75 -2.70 13.87 2.08
C ILE A 75 -2.31 12.57 2.79
N LEU A 76 -1.89 11.54 2.04
CA LEU A 76 -1.50 10.25 2.61
C LEU A 76 -0.22 10.36 3.44
N ALA A 77 0.75 11.20 3.06
CA ALA A 77 1.94 11.47 3.85
C ALA A 77 1.58 12.09 5.21
N ILE A 78 0.69 13.08 5.23
CA ILE A 78 0.19 13.69 6.47
C ILE A 78 -0.55 12.65 7.31
N TYR A 79 -1.37 11.81 6.69
CA TYR A 79 -2.09 10.72 7.36
C TYR A 79 -1.14 9.77 8.09
N LEU A 80 -0.05 9.34 7.44
CA LEU A 80 0.98 8.51 8.05
C LEU A 80 1.70 9.24 9.20
N ILE A 81 2.11 10.49 8.99
CA ILE A 81 2.84 11.29 9.98
C ILE A 81 2.00 11.49 11.25
N ALA A 82 0.73 11.88 11.10
CA ALA A 82 -0.16 12.20 12.20
C ALA A 82 -0.68 10.96 12.95
N SER A 83 -0.53 9.77 12.38
CA SER A 83 -0.99 8.53 13.01
C SER A 83 -0.11 8.09 14.18
N PRO A 84 -0.66 7.33 15.16
CA PRO A 84 0.11 6.77 16.27
C PRO A 84 0.75 5.40 15.93
N TRP A 85 0.56 4.86 14.71
CA TRP A 85 1.01 3.51 14.39
C TRP A 85 2.54 3.39 14.42
N SER A 86 3.00 2.21 14.85
CA SER A 86 4.41 1.82 14.82
C SER A 86 4.53 0.32 14.53
N GLY A 87 5.75 -0.15 14.27
CA GLY A 87 6.04 -1.55 13.96
C GLY A 87 5.34 -2.02 12.70
N PHE A 88 4.78 -3.22 12.76
CA PHE A 88 4.12 -3.85 11.63
C PHE A 88 2.89 -3.07 11.15
N ASP A 89 2.08 -2.51 12.06
CA ASP A 89 0.88 -1.75 11.68
C ASP A 89 1.23 -0.51 10.84
N PHE A 90 2.33 0.17 11.19
CA PHE A 90 2.83 1.31 10.42
C PHE A 90 3.37 0.87 9.06
N LEU A 91 4.12 -0.23 9.02
CA LEU A 91 4.59 -0.83 7.77
C LEU A 91 3.43 -1.15 6.82
N LEU A 92 2.33 -1.70 7.34
CA LEU A 92 1.13 -1.98 6.55
C LEU A 92 0.51 -0.70 5.98
N GLN A 93 0.46 0.38 6.78
CA GLN A 93 -0.07 1.64 6.26
C GLN A 93 0.82 2.23 5.16
N CYS A 94 2.15 2.10 5.28
CA CYS A 94 3.06 2.52 4.21
C CYS A 94 2.86 1.69 2.95
N LEU A 95 2.73 0.36 3.07
CA LEU A 95 2.45 -0.53 1.95
C LEU A 95 1.13 -0.16 1.24
N HIS A 96 0.06 0.08 2.03
CA HIS A 96 -1.21 0.53 1.50
C HIS A 96 -1.13 1.90 0.82
N THR A 97 -0.32 2.81 1.36
CA THR A 97 -0.07 4.12 0.74
C THR A 97 0.57 3.96 -0.63
N GLU A 98 1.61 3.14 -0.74
CA GLU A 98 2.26 2.85 -2.02
C GLU A 98 1.30 2.23 -3.04
N ALA A 99 0.46 1.30 -2.57
CA ALA A 99 -0.60 0.70 -3.36
C ALA A 99 -1.56 1.77 -3.92
N LEU A 100 -2.08 2.66 -3.07
CA LEU A 100 -2.99 3.72 -3.48
C LEU A 100 -2.37 4.66 -4.51
N LEU A 101 -1.13 5.08 -4.28
CA LEU A 101 -0.40 5.96 -5.21
C LEU A 101 -0.18 5.29 -6.55
N SER A 102 0.15 4.00 -6.55
CA SER A 102 0.35 3.23 -7.79
C SER A 102 -0.96 3.01 -8.55
N LEU A 103 -2.08 2.82 -7.85
CA LEU A 103 -3.41 2.78 -8.46
C LEU A 103 -3.77 4.12 -9.11
N ALA A 104 -3.59 5.23 -8.37
CA ALA A 104 -3.87 6.58 -8.85
C ALA A 104 -2.99 6.97 -10.06
N ALA A 105 -1.73 6.53 -10.08
CA ALA A 105 -0.82 6.72 -11.19
C ALA A 105 -1.16 5.86 -12.43
N GLY A 106 -2.04 4.87 -12.27
CA GLY A 106 -2.35 3.93 -13.33
C GLY A 106 -1.17 3.02 -13.68
N ASP A 107 -0.40 2.57 -12.67
CA ASP A 107 0.75 1.69 -12.85
C ASP A 107 0.35 0.29 -13.35
N SER A 108 1.16 -0.29 -14.24
CA SER A 108 1.03 -1.70 -14.64
C SER A 108 1.21 -2.63 -13.43
N LYS A 109 0.70 -3.85 -13.52
CA LYS A 109 0.82 -4.86 -12.45
C LYS A 109 2.30 -5.09 -12.05
N ASP A 110 3.20 -5.13 -13.03
CA ASP A 110 4.64 -5.26 -12.79
C ASP A 110 5.22 -4.07 -12.02
N MET A 111 4.86 -2.84 -12.40
CA MET A 111 5.34 -1.64 -11.70
C MET A 111 4.78 -1.57 -10.29
N TYR A 112 3.48 -1.89 -10.14
CA TYR A 112 2.80 -2.01 -8.85
C TYR A 112 3.55 -2.97 -7.93
N LEU A 113 3.87 -4.18 -8.40
CA LEU A 113 4.59 -5.16 -7.60
C LEU A 113 6.03 -4.70 -7.27
N ARG A 114 6.74 -4.11 -8.23
CA ARG A 114 8.10 -3.57 -8.01
C ARG A 114 8.15 -2.49 -6.93
N LYS A 115 7.05 -1.77 -6.72
CA LYS A 115 6.90 -0.76 -5.66
C LYS A 115 6.52 -1.36 -4.30
N LEU A 116 5.72 -2.44 -4.28
CA LEU A 116 5.27 -3.09 -3.04
C LEU A 116 6.31 -4.04 -2.41
N VAL A 117 7.00 -4.83 -3.21
CA VAL A 117 7.94 -5.85 -2.73
C VAL A 117 9.09 -5.31 -1.85
N PRO A 118 9.65 -4.11 -2.09
CA PRO A 118 10.68 -3.53 -1.21
C PRO A 118 10.30 -3.47 0.28
N TYR A 119 9.01 -3.38 0.61
CA TYR A 119 8.53 -3.38 2.00
C TYR A 119 8.79 -4.72 2.73
N CYS A 120 8.96 -5.83 2.00
CA CYS A 120 9.39 -7.13 2.54
C CYS A 120 10.84 -7.11 3.04
N GLY A 121 11.64 -6.14 2.60
CA GLY A 121 13.07 -6.09 2.84
C GLY A 121 13.87 -7.01 1.92
N VAL A 122 15.17 -6.72 1.81
CA VAL A 122 16.10 -7.38 0.86
C VAL A 122 16.09 -8.91 1.00
N GLU A 123 15.95 -9.43 2.22
CA GLU A 123 16.02 -10.87 2.47
C GLU A 123 14.81 -11.65 1.97
N SER A 124 13.63 -11.03 1.87
CA SER A 124 12.37 -11.71 1.54
C SER A 124 11.76 -11.24 0.22
N ALA A 125 12.26 -10.15 -0.35
CA ALA A 125 11.77 -9.59 -1.60
C ALA A 125 11.85 -10.57 -2.78
N ALA A 126 12.98 -11.28 -2.93
CA ALA A 126 13.18 -12.25 -4.01
C ALA A 126 12.24 -13.46 -3.86
N ASP A 127 12.07 -13.95 -2.64
CA ASP A 127 11.20 -15.10 -2.35
C ASP A 127 9.73 -14.76 -2.63
N VAL A 128 9.28 -13.56 -2.25
CA VAL A 128 7.92 -13.09 -2.53
C VAL A 128 7.68 -12.95 -4.03
N LEU A 129 8.65 -12.43 -4.79
CA LEU A 129 8.54 -12.38 -6.25
C LEU A 129 8.44 -13.78 -6.87
N GLY A 130 9.27 -14.72 -6.42
CA GLY A 130 9.23 -16.10 -6.92
C GLY A 130 7.94 -16.84 -6.56
N ALA A 131 7.37 -16.58 -5.38
CA ALA A 131 6.14 -17.21 -4.91
C ALA A 131 4.86 -16.67 -5.57
N LEU A 132 4.91 -15.47 -6.15
CA LEU A 132 3.75 -14.83 -6.80
C LEU A 132 3.56 -15.23 -8.27
N GLU A 133 4.35 -16.19 -8.79
CA GLU A 133 4.26 -16.73 -10.16
C GLU A 133 4.01 -15.64 -11.22
N LEU A 134 4.96 -14.68 -11.34
CA LEU A 134 5.12 -13.87 -12.55
C LEU A 134 6.01 -14.59 -13.57
#